data_AF-A0AAX3VPU3-F1
#
_entry.id   AF-A0AAX3VPU3-F1
#
_cell.length_a   1.000
_cell.length_b   1.000
_cell.length_c   1.000
_cell.angle_alpha   90.00
_cell.angle_beta   90.00
_cell.angle_gamma   90.00
#
_symmetry.space_group_name_H-M   'P 1'
#
loop_
_entity.id
_entity.type
_entity.pdbx_description
1 polymer ?
#
loop_
_entity_poly.entity_id
_entity_poly.type
_entity_poly.pdbx_seq_one_letter_code
_entity_poly.pdbx_strand_id
1 'polypeptide(L)'
;MKRSLLLTLPLGGAFLLGAALLWPDPPPSLNAAPEQGALRHQLAQRLEQGEVDAETSLLARYQVFLAAEGRLTVPTDPDLASLQQLFDQREQLRQQSFTPAEQDQLFAEDRLMEQWTLRRKALAQASDADKKMLAGELELWLTEQPQWFREAEVNSRLLGELQTLAQLPPAEREAVLLDQLGPEAVDRLHQLEQSQQGFEQQLAGYLAELTPLPTLDRAEQQQEILARWFPAEQWRRVEALTRLRLEEQP
;
A
#
# COMPACT_ATOMS: atom_id res chain seq x y z
N MET A 1 39.01 -24.98 55.40
CA MET A 1 40.46 -24.93 55.07
C MET A 1 40.61 -25.61 53.71
N LYS A 2 41.18 -25.11 52.60
CA LYS A 2 42.03 -23.99 52.15
C LYS A 2 41.62 -23.77 50.67
N ARG A 3 41.32 -22.54 50.19
CA ARG A 3 42.19 -21.61 49.40
C ARG A 3 42.89 -22.27 48.19
N SER A 4 43.03 -21.72 46.99
CA SER A 4 42.60 -20.50 46.26
C SER A 4 43.35 -20.54 44.91
N LEU A 5 42.78 -20.04 43.81
CA LEU A 5 43.39 -19.42 42.60
C LEU A 5 42.30 -19.45 41.50
N LEU A 6 41.55 -18.40 41.12
CA LEU A 6 41.82 -17.01 40.72
C LEU A 6 42.73 -16.83 39.50
N LEU A 7 42.07 -16.51 38.37
CA LEU A 7 42.54 -15.77 37.19
C LEU A 7 41.22 -15.27 36.51
N THR A 8 40.67 -14.08 36.83
CA THR A 8 40.93 -12.71 36.35
C THR A 8 40.83 -12.46 34.83
N LEU A 9 39.67 -11.90 34.41
CA LEU A 9 39.40 -10.75 33.48
C LEU A 9 39.96 -10.77 32.02
N PRO A 10 39.46 -9.95 31.04
CA PRO A 10 38.52 -8.81 31.14
C PRO A 10 37.38 -8.71 30.07
N LEU A 11 36.55 -7.67 30.27
CA LEU A 11 35.69 -6.89 29.36
C LEU A 11 35.70 -7.18 27.84
N GLY A 12 34.51 -7.04 27.24
CA GLY A 12 34.33 -6.29 26.00
C GLY A 12 33.43 -6.96 24.95
N GLY A 13 32.24 -6.41 24.72
CA GLY A 13 31.39 -6.79 23.58
C GLY A 13 29.94 -6.37 23.75
N ALA A 14 29.66 -5.11 23.40
CA ALA A 14 28.34 -4.50 23.19
C ALA A 14 27.25 -5.49 22.72
N PHE A 15 26.09 -5.64 23.35
CA PHE A 15 24.99 -4.67 23.39
C PHE A 15 24.76 -3.91 22.07
N LEU A 16 24.55 -4.62 20.95
CA LEU A 16 24.00 -4.03 19.71
C LEU A 16 23.26 -5.09 18.86
N LEU A 17 22.06 -5.50 19.27
CA LEU A 17 21.05 -6.07 18.35
C LEU A 17 19.62 -5.74 18.84
N GLY A 18 19.44 -4.47 19.23
CA GLY A 18 18.14 -3.93 19.66
C GLY A 18 18.01 -2.49 19.20
N ALA A 19 18.08 -2.24 17.88
CA ALA A 19 17.94 -0.90 17.30
C ALA A 19 17.49 -0.89 15.83
N ALA A 20 16.72 -1.90 15.37
CA ALA A 20 16.14 -1.89 14.02
C ALA A 20 14.62 -1.61 13.99
N LEU A 21 13.99 -1.33 15.14
CA LEU A 21 12.55 -1.01 15.23
C LEU A 21 12.26 0.41 15.72
N LEU A 22 13.26 1.29 15.70
CA LEU A 22 13.11 2.72 15.99
C LEU A 22 13.75 3.54 14.87
N TRP A 23 13.34 3.29 13.63
CA TRP A 23 13.38 4.37 12.65
C TRP A 23 12.14 5.22 12.93
N PRO A 24 12.25 6.42 13.52
CA PRO A 24 11.14 7.37 13.45
C PRO A 24 10.81 7.52 11.97
N ASP A 25 9.53 7.55 11.59
CA ASP A 25 9.15 7.95 10.24
C ASP A 25 10.01 9.16 9.87
N PRO A 26 10.74 9.12 8.74
CA PRO A 26 11.50 10.28 8.32
C PRO A 26 10.52 11.46 8.38
N PRO A 27 10.91 12.60 9.00
CA PRO A 27 10.04 13.77 9.04
C PRO A 27 9.50 13.99 7.62
N PRO A 28 8.18 14.21 7.45
CA PRO A 28 7.57 14.27 6.13
C PRO A 28 8.46 15.14 5.26
N SER A 29 8.94 14.57 4.16
CA SER A 29 9.93 15.23 3.34
C SER A 29 9.38 16.62 2.99
N LEU A 30 10.22 17.66 3.01
CA LEU A 30 9.83 18.98 2.51
C LEU A 30 9.62 18.98 0.97
N ASN A 31 9.69 17.79 0.35
CA ASN A 31 9.30 17.44 -1.01
C ASN A 31 7.98 16.64 -1.06
N ALA A 32 7.28 16.48 0.08
CA ALA A 32 5.94 15.91 0.12
C ALA A 32 5.11 16.61 -0.95
N ALA A 33 4.32 15.82 -1.69
CA ALA A 33 3.41 16.35 -2.68
C ALA A 33 2.74 17.61 -2.10
N PRO A 34 2.65 18.73 -2.86
CA PRO A 34 1.71 19.76 -2.46
C PRO A 34 0.40 19.01 -2.19
N GLU A 35 -0.21 19.24 -1.04
CA GLU A 35 -1.42 18.57 -0.56
C GLU A 35 -2.63 18.85 -1.49
N GLN A 36 -2.50 18.52 -2.78
CA GLN A 36 -3.51 18.52 -3.81
C GLN A 36 -4.45 17.38 -3.43
N GLY A 37 -5.69 17.71 -3.07
CA GLY A 37 -6.63 16.76 -2.46
C GLY A 37 -6.80 16.89 -0.94
N ALA A 38 -5.92 17.60 -0.22
CA ALA A 38 -6.14 17.81 1.22
C ALA A 38 -7.35 18.68 1.51
N LEU A 39 -7.63 19.68 0.67
CA LEU A 39 -8.88 20.45 0.79
C LEU A 39 -10.09 19.53 0.64
N ARG A 40 -10.06 18.60 -0.31
CA ARG A 40 -11.15 17.63 -0.50
C ARG A 40 -11.28 16.69 0.70
N HIS A 41 -10.16 16.20 1.24
CA HIS A 41 -10.13 15.36 2.43
C HIS A 41 -10.66 16.10 3.66
N GLN A 42 -10.26 17.36 3.87
CA GLN A 42 -10.77 18.22 4.92
C GLN A 42 -12.29 18.43 4.79
N LEU A 43 -12.79 18.70 3.58
CA LEU A 43 -14.23 18.83 3.35
C LEU A 43 -14.98 17.52 3.64
N ALA A 44 -14.43 16.37 3.25
CA ALA A 44 -15.01 15.07 3.55
C ALA A 44 -15.08 14.81 5.07
N GLN A 45 -13.99 15.07 5.81
CA GLN A 45 -13.95 14.94 7.27
C GLN A 45 -14.99 15.83 7.96
N ARG A 46 -15.14 17.08 7.51
CA ARG A 46 -16.13 18.01 8.09
C ARG A 46 -17.57 17.55 7.83
N LEU A 47 -17.84 16.98 6.66
CA LEU A 47 -19.15 16.36 6.36
C LEU A 47 -19.43 15.15 7.25
N GLU A 48 -18.43 14.29 7.49
CA GLU A 48 -18.56 13.14 8.40
C GLU A 48 -18.83 13.57 9.85
N GLN A 49 -18.30 14.71 10.27
CA GLN A 49 -18.56 15.32 11.57
C GLN A 49 -19.95 15.97 11.67
N GLY A 50 -20.73 15.95 10.59
CA GLY A 50 -22.09 16.50 10.55
C GLY A 50 -22.13 18.03 10.48
N GLU A 51 -21.04 18.69 10.10
CA GLU A 51 -21.05 20.13 9.88
C GLU A 51 -21.88 20.44 8.63
N VAL A 52 -22.97 21.20 8.82
CA VAL A 52 -23.78 21.75 7.73
C VAL A 52 -23.62 23.26 7.78
N ASP A 53 -22.81 23.78 6.85
CA ASP A 53 -22.52 25.21 6.76
C ASP A 53 -23.46 25.88 5.74
N ALA A 54 -23.59 27.21 5.78
CA ALA A 54 -24.57 27.95 4.97
C ALA A 54 -24.54 27.58 3.47
N GLU A 55 -25.69 27.67 2.77
CA GLU A 55 -25.88 27.22 1.37
C GLU A 55 -24.84 27.76 0.36
N THR A 56 -24.16 28.86 0.68
CA THR A 56 -23.12 29.49 -0.17
C THR A 56 -21.69 29.06 0.15
N SER A 57 -21.50 28.23 1.17
CA SER A 57 -20.17 27.72 1.56
C SER A 57 -19.64 26.70 0.54
N LEU A 58 -18.31 26.59 0.45
CA LEU A 58 -17.66 25.55 -0.35
C LEU A 58 -18.11 24.14 0.08
N LEU A 59 -18.33 23.94 1.39
CA LEU A 59 -18.80 22.68 1.97
C LEU A 59 -20.21 22.31 1.47
N ALA A 60 -21.15 23.26 1.45
CA ALA A 60 -22.50 23.02 0.96
C ALA A 60 -22.50 22.67 -0.54
N ARG A 61 -21.75 23.41 -1.36
CA ARG A 61 -21.60 23.07 -2.79
C ARG A 61 -20.93 21.71 -3.00
N TYR A 62 -19.95 21.36 -2.17
CA TYR A 62 -19.30 20.07 -2.20
C TYR A 62 -20.24 18.91 -1.83
N GLN A 63 -21.11 19.11 -0.83
CA GLN A 63 -22.13 18.12 -0.48
C GLN A 63 -23.13 17.89 -1.63
N VAL A 64 -23.61 18.97 -2.25
CA VAL A 64 -24.51 18.90 -3.42
C VAL A 64 -23.82 18.20 -4.59
N PHE A 65 -22.55 18.52 -4.84
CA PHE A 65 -21.73 17.84 -5.84
C PHE A 65 -21.63 16.34 -5.59
N LEU A 66 -21.31 15.89 -4.37
CA LEU A 66 -21.23 14.46 -4.04
C LEU A 66 -22.57 13.75 -4.26
N ALA A 67 -23.68 14.39 -3.91
CA ALA A 67 -25.02 13.83 -4.14
C ALA A 67 -25.37 13.74 -5.64
N ALA A 68 -24.87 14.66 -6.48
CA ALA A 68 -25.04 14.61 -7.92
C ALA A 68 -24.12 13.56 -8.56
N GLU A 69 -22.86 13.50 -8.14
CA GLU A 69 -21.86 12.53 -8.60
C GLU A 69 -22.30 11.09 -8.26
N GLY A 70 -22.84 10.86 -7.06
CA GLY A 70 -23.38 9.55 -6.66
C GLY A 70 -24.61 9.08 -7.45
N ARG A 71 -25.21 9.93 -8.28
CA ARG A 71 -26.30 9.56 -9.20
C ARG A 71 -25.82 9.24 -10.62
N LEU A 72 -24.53 9.46 -10.91
CA LEU A 72 -23.96 9.08 -12.19
C LEU A 72 -23.95 7.56 -12.32
N THR A 73 -24.34 7.08 -13.51
CA THR A 73 -24.36 5.65 -13.79
C THR A 73 -22.94 5.16 -14.08
N VAL A 74 -22.41 4.31 -13.20
CA VAL A 74 -21.14 3.62 -13.45
C VAL A 74 -21.40 2.43 -14.39
N PRO A 75 -20.68 2.33 -15.52
CA PRO A 75 -20.82 1.19 -16.43
C PRO A 75 -20.40 -0.12 -15.77
N THR A 76 -21.19 -1.19 -15.94
CA THR A 76 -20.90 -2.51 -15.36
C THR A 76 -19.71 -3.21 -16.03
N ASP A 77 -19.53 -3.01 -17.34
CA ASP A 77 -18.37 -3.47 -18.10
C ASP A 77 -17.82 -2.27 -18.89
N PRO A 78 -16.99 -1.43 -18.23
CA PRO A 78 -16.59 -0.16 -18.79
C PRO A 78 -15.64 -0.35 -19.97
N ASP A 79 -16.06 0.01 -21.18
CA ASP A 79 -15.19 0.23 -22.34
C ASP A 79 -14.64 1.67 -22.37
N LEU A 80 -13.76 1.98 -23.33
CA LEU A 80 -13.18 3.32 -23.43
C LEU A 80 -14.26 4.41 -23.60
N ALA A 81 -15.26 4.17 -24.45
CA ALA A 81 -16.30 5.15 -24.76
C ALA A 81 -17.18 5.46 -23.55
N SER A 82 -17.61 4.43 -22.82
CA SER A 82 -18.43 4.59 -21.62
C SER A 82 -17.67 5.25 -20.47
N LEU A 83 -16.37 4.97 -20.31
CA LEU A 83 -15.53 5.70 -19.35
C LEU A 83 -15.35 7.16 -19.71
N GLN A 84 -15.10 7.46 -20.99
CA GLN A 84 -14.99 8.83 -21.47
C GLN A 84 -16.28 9.60 -21.16
N GLN A 85 -17.44 9.02 -21.47
CA GLN A 85 -18.73 9.63 -21.19
C GLN A 85 -18.93 9.87 -19.68
N LEU A 86 -18.57 8.90 -18.82
CA LEU A 86 -18.68 9.07 -17.37
C LEU A 86 -17.80 10.22 -16.86
N PHE A 87 -16.54 10.29 -17.30
CA PHE A 87 -15.61 11.32 -16.85
C PHE A 87 -15.97 12.70 -17.40
N ASP A 88 -16.49 12.78 -18.63
CA ASP A 88 -17.03 14.03 -19.18
C ASP A 88 -18.25 14.52 -18.36
N GLN A 89 -19.14 13.61 -17.93
CA GLN A 89 -20.26 13.96 -17.05
C GLN A 89 -19.79 14.44 -15.68
N ARG A 90 -18.79 13.78 -15.08
CA ARG A 90 -18.17 14.23 -13.82
C ARG A 90 -17.56 15.62 -13.96
N GLU A 91 -16.85 15.86 -15.06
CA GLU A 91 -16.24 17.15 -15.34
C GLU A 91 -17.28 18.26 -15.51
N GLN A 92 -18.39 17.98 -16.20
CA GLN A 92 -19.50 18.92 -16.30
C GLN A 92 -20.09 19.27 -14.92
N LEU A 93 -20.25 18.30 -14.02
CA LEU A 93 -20.68 18.57 -12.64
C LEU A 93 -19.69 19.45 -11.87
N ARG A 94 -18.38 19.22 -12.05
CA ARG A 94 -17.33 20.06 -11.43
C ARG A 94 -17.42 21.50 -11.92
N GLN A 95 -17.58 21.71 -13.23
CA GLN A 95 -17.68 23.03 -13.85
C GLN A 95 -18.93 23.81 -13.44
N GLN A 96 -20.03 23.11 -13.17
CA GLN A 96 -21.26 23.71 -12.66
C GLN A 96 -21.17 24.10 -11.17
N SER A 97 -20.32 23.41 -10.41
CA SER A 97 -20.30 23.51 -8.94
C SER A 97 -19.16 24.37 -8.39
N PHE A 98 -18.06 24.50 -9.12
CA PHE A 98 -16.82 25.10 -8.62
C PHE A 98 -16.16 26.02 -9.66
N THR A 99 -15.45 27.04 -9.17
CA THR A 99 -14.57 27.88 -9.99
C THR A 99 -13.35 27.10 -10.48
N PRO A 100 -12.66 27.53 -11.55
CA PRO A 100 -11.46 26.82 -12.04
C PRO A 100 -10.38 26.61 -10.97
N ALA A 101 -10.13 27.61 -10.12
CA ALA A 101 -9.14 27.49 -9.04
C ALA A 101 -9.57 26.46 -7.98
N GLU A 102 -10.85 26.42 -7.62
CA GLU A 102 -11.39 25.40 -6.71
C GLU A 102 -11.32 24.00 -7.34
N GLN A 103 -11.56 23.87 -8.64
CA GLN A 103 -11.44 22.60 -9.35
C GLN A 103 -10.02 22.05 -9.34
N ASP A 104 -9.02 22.91 -9.51
CA ASP A 104 -7.61 22.52 -9.42
C ASP A 104 -7.23 22.08 -8.00
N GLN A 105 -7.72 22.77 -6.97
CA GLN A 105 -7.45 22.39 -5.58
C GLN A 105 -8.15 21.11 -5.14
N LEU A 106 -9.36 20.85 -5.64
CA LEU A 106 -10.21 19.73 -5.22
C LEU A 106 -10.03 18.46 -6.06
N PHE A 107 -9.77 18.60 -7.36
CA PHE A 107 -9.91 17.50 -8.33
C PHE A 107 -8.72 17.35 -9.28
N ALA A 108 -7.57 17.99 -9.03
CA ALA A 108 -6.40 17.80 -9.88
C ALA A 108 -5.93 16.33 -9.91
N GLU A 109 -5.86 15.68 -8.73
CA GLU A 109 -5.50 14.27 -8.63
C GLU A 109 -6.52 13.34 -9.30
N ASP A 110 -7.81 13.54 -9.02
CA ASP A 110 -8.89 12.79 -9.67
C ASP A 110 -8.82 12.87 -11.20
N ARG A 111 -8.66 14.08 -11.74
CA ARG A 111 -8.54 14.29 -13.20
C ARG A 111 -7.30 13.63 -13.76
N LEU A 112 -6.21 13.59 -12.99
CA LEU A 112 -5.01 12.88 -13.39
C LEU A 112 -5.25 11.37 -13.44
N MET A 113 -5.93 10.80 -12.43
CA MET A 113 -6.30 9.38 -12.40
C MET A 113 -7.27 9.00 -13.51
N GLU A 114 -8.24 9.86 -13.81
CA GLU A 114 -9.20 9.68 -14.92
C GLU A 114 -8.47 9.63 -16.27
N GLN A 115 -7.60 10.60 -16.53
CA GLN A 115 -6.79 10.63 -17.77
C GLN A 115 -5.90 9.40 -17.87
N TRP A 116 -5.24 9.01 -16.77
CA TRP A 116 -4.43 7.80 -16.72
C TRP A 116 -5.25 6.55 -17.07
N THR A 117 -6.44 6.43 -16.48
CA THR A 117 -7.36 5.31 -16.71
C THR A 117 -7.79 5.24 -18.17
N LEU A 118 -8.20 6.37 -18.76
CA LEU A 118 -8.61 6.44 -20.17
C LEU A 118 -7.47 6.02 -21.10
N ARG A 119 -6.26 6.53 -20.87
CA ARG A 119 -5.11 6.20 -21.72
C ARG A 119 -4.73 4.72 -21.62
N ARG A 120 -4.73 4.13 -20.42
CA ARG A 120 -4.52 2.68 -20.25
C ARG A 120 -5.60 1.86 -20.92
N LYS A 121 -6.86 2.29 -20.81
CA LYS A 121 -7.99 1.60 -21.45
C LYS A 121 -7.88 1.67 -22.97
N ALA A 122 -7.51 2.83 -23.52
CA ALA A 122 -7.25 3.01 -24.94
C ALA A 122 -6.15 2.07 -25.43
N LEU A 123 -5.03 1.99 -24.72
CA LEU A 123 -3.94 1.06 -25.05
C LEU A 123 -4.39 -0.41 -24.99
N ALA A 124 -5.18 -0.79 -23.98
CA ALA A 124 -5.67 -2.16 -23.82
C ALA A 124 -6.66 -2.57 -24.93
N GLN A 125 -7.46 -1.64 -25.44
CA GLN A 125 -8.45 -1.87 -26.49
C GLN A 125 -7.93 -1.57 -27.91
N ALA A 126 -6.70 -1.06 -28.03
CA ALA A 126 -6.10 -0.70 -29.31
C ALA A 126 -5.84 -1.93 -30.19
N SER A 127 -5.86 -1.69 -31.50
CA SER A 127 -5.39 -2.68 -32.48
C SER A 127 -3.89 -2.93 -32.31
N ASP A 128 -3.39 -4.10 -32.72
CA ASP A 128 -1.94 -4.38 -32.65
C ASP A 128 -1.10 -3.39 -33.46
N ALA A 129 -1.66 -2.78 -34.51
CA ALA A 129 -1.01 -1.74 -35.29
C ALA A 129 -0.81 -0.45 -34.49
N ASP A 130 -1.78 -0.10 -33.63
CA ASP A 130 -1.78 1.18 -32.89
C ASP A 130 -1.14 1.07 -31.51
N LYS A 131 -1.06 -0.14 -30.93
CA LYS A 131 -0.53 -0.38 -29.57
C LYS A 131 0.84 0.24 -29.35
N LYS A 132 1.77 0.10 -30.30
CA LYS A 132 3.14 0.61 -30.15
C LYS A 132 3.17 2.14 -30.09
N MET A 133 2.36 2.79 -30.93
CA MET A 133 2.24 4.25 -30.95
C MET A 133 1.63 4.76 -29.64
N LEU A 134 0.50 4.18 -29.22
CA LEU A 134 -0.18 4.57 -27.99
C LEU A 134 0.66 4.31 -26.74
N ALA A 135 1.45 3.24 -26.72
CA ALA A 135 2.39 2.98 -25.63
C ALA A 135 3.46 4.09 -25.53
N GLY A 136 4.04 4.51 -26.66
CA GLY A 136 5.00 5.61 -26.68
C GLY A 136 4.39 6.96 -26.28
N GLU A 137 3.17 7.26 -26.71
CA GLU A 137 2.44 8.45 -26.27
C GLU A 137 2.16 8.43 -24.77
N LEU A 138 1.82 7.26 -24.23
CA LEU A 138 1.57 7.09 -22.80
C LEU A 138 2.83 7.32 -21.97
N GLU A 139 3.96 6.76 -22.42
CA GLU A 139 5.26 6.98 -21.78
C GLU A 139 5.66 8.45 -21.81
N LEU A 140 5.53 9.12 -22.96
CA LEU A 140 5.82 10.54 -23.08
C LEU A 140 4.92 11.38 -22.13
N TRP A 141 3.62 11.12 -22.15
CA TRP A 141 2.69 11.80 -21.24
C TRP A 141 3.05 11.58 -19.76
N LEU A 142 3.47 10.36 -19.38
CA LEU A 142 3.92 10.08 -18.01
C LEU A 142 5.12 10.94 -17.60
N THR A 143 6.06 11.19 -18.50
CA THR A 143 7.23 12.02 -18.20
C THR A 143 6.86 13.45 -17.81
N GLU A 144 5.75 13.97 -18.32
CA GLU A 144 5.25 15.32 -18.05
C GLU A 144 4.43 15.42 -16.74
N GLN A 145 4.09 14.29 -16.10
CA GLN A 145 3.26 14.29 -14.88
C GLN A 145 4.04 14.68 -13.62
N PRO A 146 3.35 14.98 -12.50
CA PRO A 146 4.03 15.22 -11.23
C PRO A 146 4.92 14.05 -10.79
N GLN A 147 6.01 14.35 -10.08
CA GLN A 147 6.98 13.35 -9.62
C GLN A 147 6.34 12.23 -8.79
N TRP A 148 5.50 12.60 -7.82
CA TRP A 148 4.80 11.65 -6.96
C TRP A 148 3.97 10.64 -7.77
N PHE A 149 3.37 11.06 -8.89
CA PHE A 149 2.55 10.20 -9.73
C PHE A 149 3.42 9.22 -10.52
N ARG A 150 4.52 9.71 -11.10
CA ARG A 150 5.49 8.85 -11.80
C ARG A 150 6.08 7.79 -10.86
N GLU A 151 6.43 8.18 -9.64
CA GLU A 151 6.97 7.27 -8.62
C GLU A 151 5.93 6.22 -8.22
N ALA A 152 4.68 6.61 -8.01
CA ALA A 152 3.60 5.67 -7.70
C ALA A 152 3.39 4.64 -8.83
N GLU A 153 3.46 5.06 -10.09
CA GLU A 153 3.36 4.16 -11.25
C GLU A 153 4.56 3.21 -11.39
N VAL A 154 5.78 3.69 -11.16
CA VAL A 154 6.97 2.82 -11.15
C VAL A 154 6.85 1.77 -10.03
N ASN A 155 6.44 2.20 -8.84
CA ASN A 155 6.28 1.32 -7.69
C ASN A 155 5.16 0.29 -7.90
N SER A 156 4.04 0.69 -8.52
CA SER A 156 2.92 -0.22 -8.79
C SER A 156 3.32 -1.30 -9.79
N ARG A 157 4.11 -0.95 -10.81
CA ARG A 157 4.65 -1.89 -11.80
C ARG A 157 5.65 -2.85 -11.18
N LEU A 158 6.54 -2.34 -10.33
CA LEU A 158 7.57 -3.14 -9.66
C LEU A 158 6.98 -4.34 -8.92
N LEU A 159 5.83 -4.18 -8.25
CA LEU A 159 5.18 -5.30 -7.55
C LEU A 159 4.75 -6.43 -8.50
N GLY A 160 4.21 -6.09 -9.67
CA GLY A 160 3.84 -7.08 -10.70
C GLY A 160 5.07 -7.72 -11.36
N GLU A 161 6.13 -6.93 -11.57
CA GLU A 161 7.40 -7.41 -12.10
C GLU A 161 8.06 -8.40 -11.12
N LEU A 162 8.13 -8.07 -9.82
CA LEU A 162 8.66 -8.97 -8.79
C LEU A 162 7.92 -10.32 -8.74
N GLN A 163 6.59 -10.31 -8.90
CA GLN A 163 5.80 -11.55 -8.99
C GLN A 163 6.14 -12.38 -10.23
N THR A 164 6.40 -11.73 -11.36
CA THR A 164 6.79 -12.41 -12.60
C THR A 164 8.20 -12.97 -12.49
N LEU A 165 9.13 -12.18 -11.93
CA LEU A 165 10.52 -12.59 -11.67
C LEU A 165 10.62 -13.75 -10.67
N ALA A 166 9.67 -13.85 -9.73
CA ALA A 166 9.61 -14.99 -8.81
C ALA A 166 9.41 -16.34 -9.50
N GLN A 167 8.95 -16.36 -10.77
CA GLN A 167 8.81 -17.58 -11.57
C GLN A 167 10.11 -18.01 -12.27
N LEU A 168 11.12 -17.14 -12.31
CA LEU A 168 12.41 -17.45 -12.92
C LEU A 168 13.29 -18.32 -12.01
N PRO A 169 14.24 -19.08 -12.57
CA PRO A 169 15.24 -19.79 -11.80
C PRO A 169 16.02 -18.83 -10.87
N PRO A 170 16.39 -19.24 -9.63
CA PRO A 170 16.97 -18.34 -8.63
C PRO A 170 18.20 -17.55 -9.10
N ALA A 171 19.11 -18.17 -9.85
CA ALA A 171 20.31 -17.51 -10.35
C ALA A 171 20.03 -16.48 -11.46
N GLU A 172 19.04 -16.75 -12.31
CA GLU A 172 18.62 -15.84 -13.38
C GLU A 172 17.84 -14.66 -12.80
N ARG A 173 16.94 -14.94 -11.84
CA ARG A 173 16.21 -13.94 -11.07
C ARG A 173 17.15 -12.96 -10.36
N GLU A 174 18.18 -13.47 -9.68
CA GLU A 174 19.15 -12.64 -8.95
C GLU A 174 19.87 -11.66 -9.88
N ALA A 175 20.33 -12.15 -11.04
CA ALA A 175 21.01 -11.31 -12.02
C ALA A 175 20.10 -10.19 -12.54
N VAL A 176 18.82 -10.50 -12.83
CA VAL A 176 17.84 -9.52 -13.30
C VAL A 176 17.51 -8.49 -12.21
N LEU A 177 17.34 -8.93 -10.96
CA LEU A 177 17.06 -8.01 -9.85
C LEU A 177 18.23 -7.06 -9.57
N LEU A 178 19.47 -7.54 -9.64
CA LEU A 178 20.66 -6.70 -9.46
C LEU A 178 20.79 -5.66 -10.57
N ASP A 179 20.50 -6.02 -11.82
CA ASP A 179 20.54 -5.10 -12.96
C ASP A 179 19.44 -4.03 -12.87
N GLN A 180 18.21 -4.42 -12.47
CA GLN A 180 17.06 -3.51 -12.46
C GLN A 180 16.95 -2.64 -11.21
N LEU A 181 17.29 -3.18 -10.04
CA LEU A 181 17.03 -2.54 -8.74
C LEU A 181 18.30 -2.11 -8.00
N GLY A 182 19.46 -2.65 -8.41
CA GLY A 182 20.73 -2.43 -7.73
C GLY A 182 20.91 -3.25 -6.44
N PRO A 183 22.14 -3.33 -5.92
CA PRO A 183 22.49 -4.24 -4.83
C PRO A 183 21.77 -3.92 -3.52
N GLU A 184 21.58 -2.65 -3.17
CA GLU A 184 20.93 -2.27 -1.91
C GLU A 184 19.44 -2.65 -1.86
N ALA A 185 18.75 -2.60 -3.00
CA ALA A 185 17.37 -3.03 -3.08
C ALA A 185 17.25 -4.56 -2.99
N VAL A 186 18.15 -5.28 -3.67
CA VAL A 186 18.23 -6.73 -3.61
C VAL A 186 18.53 -7.23 -2.19
N ASP A 187 19.48 -6.61 -1.49
CA ASP A 187 19.78 -6.93 -0.10
C ASP A 187 18.55 -6.76 0.82
N ARG A 188 17.77 -5.71 0.63
CA ARG A 188 16.52 -5.51 1.39
C ARG A 188 15.48 -6.58 1.07
N LEU A 189 15.38 -7.02 -0.19
CA LEU A 189 14.49 -8.13 -0.57
C LEU A 189 14.92 -9.45 0.08
N HIS A 190 16.21 -9.74 0.12
CA HIS A 190 16.75 -10.92 0.81
C HIS A 190 16.48 -10.89 2.32
N GLN A 191 16.68 -9.74 2.97
CA GLN A 191 16.35 -9.57 4.38
C GLN A 191 14.85 -9.77 4.65
N LEU A 192 13.99 -9.27 3.76
CA LEU A 192 12.56 -9.46 3.84
C LEU A 192 12.19 -10.95 3.70
N GLU A 193 12.77 -11.66 2.73
CA GLU A 193 12.52 -13.09 2.53
C GLU A 193 12.99 -13.92 3.74
N GLN A 194 14.16 -13.63 4.29
CA GLN A 194 14.67 -14.26 5.51
C GLN A 194 13.76 -14.01 6.72
N SER A 195 13.29 -12.78 6.89
CA SER A 195 12.33 -12.40 7.94
C SER A 195 11.02 -13.18 7.81
N GLN A 196 10.49 -13.31 6.59
CA GLN A 196 9.28 -14.09 6.32
C GLN A 196 9.48 -15.57 6.64
N GLN A 197 10.58 -16.17 6.19
CA GLN A 197 10.89 -17.58 6.49
C GLN A 197 11.02 -17.83 8.00
N GLY A 198 11.71 -16.93 8.71
CA GLY A 198 11.82 -17.01 10.17
C GLY A 198 10.47 -16.92 10.88
N PHE A 199 9.61 -15.99 10.45
CA PHE A 199 8.25 -15.86 10.96
C PHE A 199 7.40 -17.11 10.70
N GLU A 200 7.42 -17.66 9.48
CA GLU A 200 6.66 -18.87 9.13
C GLU A 200 7.12 -20.09 9.94
N GLN A 201 8.43 -20.23 10.19
CA GLN A 201 8.96 -21.29 11.05
C GLN A 201 8.49 -21.14 12.50
N GLN A 202 8.50 -19.92 13.04
CA GLN A 202 7.95 -19.64 14.38
C GLN A 202 6.45 -19.93 14.44
N LEU A 203 5.69 -19.53 13.41
CA LEU A 203 4.25 -19.78 13.33
C LEU A 203 3.96 -21.28 13.27
N ALA A 204 4.73 -22.04 12.48
CA ALA A 204 4.60 -23.49 12.42
C ALA A 204 4.87 -24.15 13.78
N GLY A 205 5.90 -23.70 14.51
CA GLY A 205 6.19 -24.16 15.87
C GLY A 205 5.06 -23.87 16.85
N TYR A 206 4.56 -22.64 16.85
CA TYR A 206 3.39 -22.23 17.64
C TYR A 206 2.15 -23.08 17.33
N LEU A 207 1.82 -23.27 16.04
CA LEU A 207 0.67 -24.10 15.64
C LEU A 207 0.86 -25.57 16.01
N ALA A 208 2.09 -26.09 16.00
CA ALA A 208 2.38 -27.46 16.40
C ALA A 208 2.16 -27.69 17.91
N GLU A 209 2.37 -26.68 18.76
CA GLU A 209 2.01 -26.74 20.19
C GLU A 209 0.48 -26.63 20.39
N LEU A 210 -0.20 -25.86 19.54
CA LEU A 210 -1.63 -25.56 19.69
C LEU A 210 -2.57 -26.65 19.14
N THR A 211 -2.22 -27.24 18.00
CA THR A 211 -3.04 -28.24 17.28
C THR A 211 -3.40 -29.50 18.09
N PRO A 212 -2.48 -30.12 18.85
CA PRO A 212 -2.80 -31.34 19.60
C PRO A 212 -3.68 -31.10 20.83
N LEU A 213 -3.89 -29.85 21.25
CA LEU A 213 -4.74 -29.52 22.40
C LEU A 213 -6.23 -29.68 22.06
N PRO A 214 -7.04 -30.24 22.98
CA PRO A 214 -8.49 -30.20 22.90
C PRO A 214 -9.01 -28.76 22.82
N THR A 215 -10.14 -28.52 22.15
CA THR A 215 -10.67 -27.17 21.89
C THR A 215 -10.88 -26.33 23.17
N LEU A 216 -11.30 -26.97 24.27
CA LEU A 216 -11.53 -26.30 25.55
C LEU A 216 -10.21 -25.82 26.17
N ASP A 217 -9.20 -26.70 26.20
CA ASP A 217 -7.86 -26.39 26.75
C ASP A 217 -7.11 -25.39 25.86
N ARG A 218 -7.33 -25.45 24.54
CA ARG A 218 -6.78 -24.52 23.57
C ARG A 218 -7.22 -23.09 23.87
N ALA A 219 -8.51 -22.86 24.07
CA ALA A 219 -9.04 -21.53 24.34
C ALA A 219 -8.43 -20.90 25.62
N GLU A 220 -8.11 -21.73 26.61
CA GLU A 220 -7.49 -21.27 27.87
C GLU A 220 -5.97 -21.06 27.74
N GLN A 221 -5.27 -21.93 27.01
CA GLN A 221 -3.80 -21.93 26.93
C GLN A 221 -3.22 -21.15 25.75
N GLN A 222 -4.05 -20.81 24.76
CA GLN A 222 -3.61 -20.14 23.53
C GLN A 222 -2.85 -18.85 23.81
N GLN A 223 -3.31 -18.04 24.76
CA GLN A 223 -2.68 -16.75 25.04
C GLN A 223 -1.31 -16.90 25.73
N GLU A 224 -1.15 -17.93 26.57
CA GLU A 224 0.13 -18.25 27.20
C GLU A 224 1.13 -18.79 26.17
N ILE A 225 0.68 -19.69 25.29
CA ILE A 225 1.48 -20.23 24.19
C ILE A 225 1.87 -19.10 23.24
N LEU A 226 0.92 -18.21 22.88
CA LEU A 226 1.18 -17.06 22.01
C LEU A 226 2.25 -16.14 22.60
N ALA A 227 2.20 -15.85 23.91
CA ALA A 227 3.19 -15.02 24.59
C ALA A 227 4.59 -15.66 24.66
N ARG A 228 4.71 -16.99 24.58
CA ARG A 228 6.00 -17.70 24.51
C ARG A 228 6.64 -17.59 23.13
N TRP A 229 5.83 -17.63 22.08
CA TRP A 229 6.30 -17.67 20.70
C TRP A 229 6.45 -16.29 20.05
N PHE A 230 5.60 -15.33 20.41
CA PHE A 230 5.52 -14.03 19.73
C PHE A 230 5.44 -12.85 20.72
N PRO A 231 6.06 -11.71 20.36
CA PRO A 231 5.91 -10.47 21.12
C PRO A 231 4.52 -9.86 20.91
N ALA A 232 4.07 -9.03 21.86
CA ALA A 232 2.70 -8.54 21.96
C ALA A 232 2.22 -7.78 20.70
N GLU A 233 3.12 -7.11 20.00
CA GLU A 233 2.83 -6.36 18.78
C GLU A 233 2.37 -7.27 17.63
N GLN A 234 2.79 -8.55 17.63
CA GLN A 234 2.47 -9.50 16.58
C GLN A 234 1.22 -10.35 16.88
N TRP A 235 0.66 -10.27 18.09
CA TRP A 235 -0.43 -11.14 18.53
C TRP A 235 -1.65 -11.07 17.61
N ARG A 236 -2.09 -9.86 17.24
CA ARG A 236 -3.24 -9.68 16.32
C ARG A 236 -3.04 -10.37 14.98
N ARG A 237 -1.83 -10.30 14.42
CA ARG A 237 -1.48 -10.97 13.15
C ARG A 237 -1.52 -12.49 13.31
N VAL A 238 -0.89 -13.01 14.35
CA VAL A 238 -0.78 -14.46 14.59
C VAL A 238 -2.15 -15.07 14.90
N GLU A 239 -2.98 -14.42 15.71
CA GLU A 239 -4.35 -14.86 16.00
C GLU A 239 -5.20 -14.95 14.73
N ALA A 240 -5.14 -13.92 13.87
CA ALA A 240 -5.86 -13.94 12.60
C ALA A 240 -5.40 -15.10 11.70
N LEU A 241 -4.09 -15.32 11.59
CA LEU A 241 -3.53 -16.44 10.82
C LEU A 241 -3.91 -17.80 11.45
N THR A 242 -3.95 -17.89 12.77
CA THR A 242 -4.33 -19.10 13.50
C THR A 242 -5.76 -19.52 13.15
N ARG A 243 -6.71 -18.56 13.20
CA ARG A 243 -8.11 -18.81 12.82
C ARG A 243 -8.26 -19.31 11.39
N LEU A 244 -7.51 -18.69 10.46
CA LEU A 244 -7.51 -19.10 9.05
C LEU A 244 -6.95 -20.50 8.85
N ARG A 245 -5.90 -20.89 9.59
CA ARG A 245 -5.22 -22.19 9.44
C ARG A 245 -5.96 -23.34 10.12
N LEU A 246 -6.70 -23.06 11.19
CA LEU A 246 -7.45 -24.07 11.96
C LEU A 246 -8.92 -24.19 11.53
N GLU A 247 -9.35 -23.42 10.52
CA GLU A 247 -10.74 -23.36 10.04
C GLU A 247 -11.76 -23.14 11.17
N GLU A 248 -11.35 -22.47 12.25
CA GLU A 248 -12.24 -22.11 13.35
C GLU A 248 -13.20 -21.03 12.83
N GLN A 249 -14.35 -21.48 12.32
CA GLN A 249 -15.45 -20.59 11.93
C GLN A 249 -15.93 -19.79 13.15
N PRO A 250 -16.31 -18.51 12.95
CA PRO A 250 -16.76 -17.63 14.02
C PRO A 250 -18.01 -18.15 14.75
#